data_AF-A0A3A8F1E0-F1
#
_entry.id   AF-A0A3A8F1E0-F1
#
_cell.length_a   1.000
_cell.length_b   1.000
_cell.length_c   1.000
_cell.angle_alpha   90.00
_cell.angle_beta   90.00
_cell.angle_gamma   90.00
#
_symmetry.space_group_name_H-M   'P 1'
#
loop_
_entity.id
_entity.type
_entity.pdbx_description
1 polymer ?
#
loop_
_entity_poly.entity_id
_entity_poly.type
_entity_poly.pdbx_seq_one_letter_code
_entity_poly.pdbx_strand_id
1 'polypeptide(L)'
;MLKQIGIENFKAFADFQNIDLAPITLIYGANSSGKSSIIHSLMVLKQSLLSPNLRGGVYSDKKLLDVGSYSSMVYKHEVNRSISIKLNILNKITSKFKYSYVDEHDTNSTETQGFSYLNRIIFIHNFIIMEEYKENSRLIF
;
A
#
# COMPACT_ATOMS: atom_id res chain seq x y z
N MET A 1 4.11 -3.08 -10.79
CA MET A 1 3.20 -2.04 -11.31
C MET A 1 2.03 -1.88 -10.37
N LEU A 2 1.73 -0.66 -9.93
CA LEU A 2 0.57 -0.39 -9.09
C LEU A 2 -0.72 -0.57 -9.91
N LYS A 3 -1.69 -1.29 -9.33
CA LYS A 3 -2.94 -1.66 -10.00
C LYS A 3 -4.17 -1.06 -9.34
N GLN A 4 -4.17 -0.94 -8.03
CA GLN A 4 -5.29 -0.35 -7.31
C GLN A 4 -4.78 0.37 -6.07
N ILE A 5 -5.51 1.41 -5.68
CA ILE A 5 -5.37 2.08 -4.39
C ILE A 5 -6.72 2.12 -3.68
N GLY A 6 -6.75 1.61 -2.46
CA GLY A 6 -7.86 1.76 -1.53
C GLY A 6 -7.57 2.86 -0.52
N ILE A 7 -8.55 3.72 -0.23
CA ILE A 7 -8.41 4.85 0.70
C ILE A 7 -9.65 4.92 1.59
N GLU A 8 -9.46 5.07 2.90
CA GLU A 8 -10.54 5.24 3.89
C GLU A 8 -10.11 6.23 4.99
N ASN A 9 -11.08 7.00 5.52
CA ASN A 9 -10.88 8.00 6.57
C ASN A 9 -9.75 9.02 6.30
N PHE A 10 -9.50 9.35 5.03
CA PHE A 10 -8.42 10.27 4.62
C PHE A 10 -8.96 11.48 3.86
N LYS A 11 -8.79 12.68 4.45
CA LYS A 11 -9.18 13.98 3.91
C LYS A 11 -10.64 14.01 3.45
N ALA A 12 -10.88 13.87 2.15
CA ALA A 12 -12.21 13.91 1.54
C ALA A 12 -12.91 12.54 1.54
N PHE A 13 -12.18 11.45 1.80
CA PHE A 13 -12.70 10.09 1.79
C PHE A 13 -13.11 9.66 3.19
N ALA A 14 -14.42 9.56 3.43
CA ALA A 14 -14.97 9.00 4.66
C ALA A 14 -14.89 7.47 4.59
N ASP A 15 -15.67 6.91 3.66
CA ASP A 15 -15.80 5.47 3.45
C ASP A 15 -14.69 4.94 2.54
N PHE A 16 -14.45 3.64 2.62
CA PHE A 16 -13.49 2.97 1.77
C PHE A 16 -13.81 3.15 0.28
N GLN A 17 -12.88 3.76 -0.45
CA GLN A 17 -12.92 3.90 -1.90
C GLN A 17 -11.80 3.10 -2.54
N ASN A 18 -12.13 2.24 -3.50
CA ASN A 18 -11.16 1.48 -4.28
C ASN A 18 -11.05 2.07 -5.69
N ILE A 19 -9.84 2.44 -6.09
CA ILE A 19 -9.57 3.12 -7.36
C ILE A 19 -8.65 2.24 -8.20
N ASP A 20 -9.15 1.80 -9.35
CA ASP A 20 -8.36 1.07 -10.34
C ASP A 20 -7.40 2.01 -11.09
N LEU A 21 -6.17 1.55 -11.27
CA LEU A 21 -5.11 2.30 -11.94
C LEU A 21 -4.66 1.60 -13.22
N ALA A 22 -4.70 2.36 -14.31
CA ALA A 22 -4.08 2.04 -15.58
C ALA A 22 -2.66 2.62 -15.65
N PRO A 23 -1.80 2.16 -16.58
CA PRO A 23 -0.45 2.70 -16.76
C PRO A 23 -0.41 4.24 -16.89
N ILE A 24 -1.46 4.81 -17.49
CA ILE A 24 -1.76 6.24 -17.46
C ILE A 24 -3.17 6.37 -16.89
N THR A 25 -3.31 7.05 -15.75
CA THR A 25 -4.60 7.30 -15.10
C THR A 25 -4.83 8.80 -15.02
N LEU A 26 -5.96 9.27 -15.56
CA LEU A 26 -6.35 10.69 -15.49
C LEU A 26 -7.29 10.91 -14.31
N ILE A 27 -6.94 11.85 -13.42
CA ILE A 27 -7.77 12.24 -12.29
C ILE A 27 -8.36 13.63 -12.57
N TYR A 28 -9.68 13.71 -12.72
CA TYR A 28 -10.40 14.94 -13.07
C TYR A 28 -11.73 15.05 -12.31
N GLY A 29 -12.33 16.25 -12.32
CA GLY A 29 -13.56 16.56 -11.57
C GLY A 29 -13.51 17.93 -10.91
N ALA A 30 -14.62 18.33 -10.26
CA ALA A 30 -14.76 19.64 -9.61
C ALA A 30 -13.65 19.92 -8.58
N ASN A 31 -13.35 21.19 -8.33
CA ASN A 31 -12.42 21.56 -7.25
C ASN A 31 -12.93 21.03 -5.91
N SER A 32 -11.99 20.66 -5.03
CA SER A 32 -12.31 20.12 -3.70
C SER A 32 -13.05 18.76 -3.68
N SER A 33 -13.23 18.09 -4.82
CA SER A 33 -13.80 16.72 -4.89
C SER A 33 -12.89 15.60 -4.37
N GLY A 34 -11.73 15.93 -3.79
CA GLY A 34 -10.80 14.93 -3.23
C GLY A 34 -9.70 14.43 -4.18
N LYS A 35 -9.58 14.98 -5.39
CA LYS A 35 -8.52 14.61 -6.36
C LYS A 35 -7.11 14.65 -5.75
N SER A 36 -6.75 15.76 -5.09
CA SER A 36 -5.44 15.88 -4.43
C SER A 36 -5.28 14.91 -3.27
N SER A 37 -6.37 14.49 -2.62
CA SER A 37 -6.34 13.49 -1.55
C SER A 37 -5.85 12.13 -2.04
N ILE A 38 -6.16 11.76 -3.29
CA ILE A 38 -5.63 10.52 -3.90
C ILE A 38 -4.10 10.59 -3.97
N ILE A 39 -3.55 11.69 -4.51
CA ILE A 39 -2.10 11.85 -4.63
C ILE A 39 -1.44 11.97 -3.25
N HIS A 40 -2.05 12.73 -2.33
CA HIS A 40 -1.55 12.87 -0.97
C HIS A 40 -1.46 11.53 -0.24
N SER A 41 -2.42 10.62 -0.41
CA SER A 41 -2.38 9.28 0.21
C SER A 41 -1.14 8.48 -0.21
N LEU A 42 -0.79 8.52 -1.51
CA LEU A 42 0.41 7.87 -2.04
C LEU A 42 1.69 8.51 -1.49
N MET A 43 1.71 9.84 -1.35
CA MET A 43 2.88 10.57 -0.84
C MET A 43 3.10 10.32 0.65
N VAL A 44 2.04 10.33 1.46
CA VAL A 44 2.07 9.95 2.89
C VAL A 44 2.62 8.54 3.03
N LEU A 45 2.08 7.59 2.26
CA LEU A 45 2.53 6.21 2.30
C LEU A 45 4.02 6.08 1.92
N LYS A 46 4.46 6.77 0.86
CA LYS A 46 5.87 6.80 0.45
C LYS A 46 6.76 7.33 1.57
N GLN A 47 6.38 8.43 2.22
CA GLN A 47 7.14 9.00 3.33
C GLN A 47 7.20 8.03 4.53
N SER A 48 6.06 7.45 4.93
CA SER A 48 6.00 6.46 6.01
C SER A 48 6.84 5.20 5.75
N LEU A 49 6.92 4.75 4.49
CA LEU A 49 7.74 3.59 4.10
C LEU A 49 9.24 3.91 4.04
N LEU A 50 9.62 5.10 3.58
CA LEU A 50 11.02 5.49 3.37
C LEU A 50 11.66 6.11 4.62
N SER A 51 10.85 6.61 5.53
CA SER A 51 11.27 7.09 6.84
C SER A 51 10.63 6.23 7.91
N PRO A 52 11.11 4.99 8.12
CA PRO A 52 10.69 4.17 9.24
C PRO A 52 11.22 4.82 10.52
N ASN A 53 10.54 5.86 11.00
CA ASN A 53 10.69 6.27 12.38
C ASN A 53 10.31 5.05 13.22
N LEU A 54 11.20 4.63 14.11
CA LEU A 54 11.07 3.52 15.07
C LEU A 54 9.87 3.66 16.03
N ARG A 55 8.93 4.58 15.77
CA ARG A 55 7.91 5.08 16.70
C ARG A 55 6.51 5.25 16.06
N GLY A 56 6.27 4.75 14.85
CA GLY A 56 4.90 4.50 14.35
C GLY A 56 4.04 5.71 13.91
N GLY A 57 4.59 6.93 13.87
CA GLY A 57 3.86 8.14 13.42
C GLY A 57 4.04 8.47 11.93
N VAL A 58 3.07 9.18 11.34
CA VAL A 58 3.21 9.76 10.00
C VAL A 58 4.31 10.82 10.02
N TYR A 59 5.38 10.58 9.25
CA TYR A 59 6.45 11.55 9.08
C TYR A 59 6.11 12.50 7.92
N SER A 60 5.57 13.68 8.23
CA SER A 60 5.45 14.79 7.27
C SER A 60 6.81 15.47 7.17
N ASP A 61 7.66 15.00 6.24
CA ASP A 61 8.87 15.75 5.89
C ASP A 61 8.46 16.99 5.08
N LYS A 62 8.54 18.17 5.71
CA LYS A 62 8.28 19.47 5.08
C LYS A 62 9.11 19.70 3.81
N LYS A 63 10.19 18.94 3.60
CA LYS A 63 11.06 19.05 2.43
C LYS A 63 10.45 18.45 1.15
N LEU A 64 9.52 17.50 1.25
CA LEU A 64 8.94 16.78 0.10
C LEU A 64 7.46 17.08 -0.10
N LEU A 65 6.69 17.15 0.98
CA LEU A 65 5.27 17.49 0.96
C LEU A 65 4.82 17.78 2.39
N ASP A 66 4.31 18.99 2.63
CA ASP A 66 3.63 19.29 3.90
C ASP A 66 2.16 18.89 3.83
N VAL A 67 1.85 17.72 4.36
CA VAL A 67 0.47 17.22 4.53
C VAL A 67 -0.13 17.59 5.89
N GLY A 68 0.63 18.28 6.74
CA GLY A 68 0.26 18.65 8.11
C GLY A 68 0.38 17.52 9.12
N SER A 69 -0.31 17.68 10.26
CA SER A 69 -0.43 16.68 11.33
C SER A 69 -1.44 15.57 10.98
N TYR A 70 -1.48 14.51 11.78
CA TYR A 70 -2.51 13.45 11.66
C TYR A 70 -3.93 14.02 11.60
N SER A 71 -4.26 14.96 12.50
CA SER A 71 -5.57 15.62 12.51
C SER A 71 -5.92 16.28 11.19
N SER A 72 -4.95 16.87 10.46
CA SER A 72 -5.21 17.47 9.15
C SER A 72 -5.42 16.46 8.01
N MET A 73 -5.05 15.20 8.25
CA MET A 73 -5.16 14.11 7.28
C MET A 73 -6.39 13.25 7.49
N VAL A 74 -6.77 13.00 8.74
CA VAL A 74 -7.92 12.15 9.06
C VAL A 74 -9.23 12.85 8.67
N TYR A 75 -10.20 12.07 8.19
CA TYR A 75 -11.49 12.58 7.76
C TYR A 75 -12.15 13.45 8.84
N LYS A 76 -12.58 14.65 8.47
CA LYS A 76 -13.17 15.66 9.37
C LYS A 76 -12.34 16.01 10.61
N HIS A 77 -11.04 15.74 10.61
CA HIS A 77 -10.17 15.93 11.77
C HIS A 77 -10.56 15.06 12.99
N GLU A 78 -11.31 13.98 12.77
CA GLU A 78 -11.71 13.02 13.81
C GLU A 78 -10.56 12.07 14.15
N VAL A 79 -9.66 12.50 15.03
CA VAL A 79 -8.41 11.78 15.36
C VAL A 79 -8.57 10.38 15.94
N ASN A 80 -9.77 10.04 16.43
CA ASN A 80 -10.09 8.70 16.92
C ASN A 80 -10.32 7.68 15.79
N ARG A 81 -10.40 8.13 14.54
CA ARG A 81 -10.50 7.23 13.38
C ARG A 81 -9.13 6.84 12.90
N SER A 82 -9.03 5.64 12.34
CA SER A 82 -7.83 5.17 11.65
C SER A 82 -7.87 5.49 10.16
N ILE A 83 -6.76 6.00 9.61
CA ILE A 83 -6.58 6.13 8.17
C ILE A 83 -6.17 4.75 7.62
N SER A 84 -6.85 4.26 6.58
CA SER A 84 -6.45 3.04 5.87
C SER A 84 -6.08 3.36 4.43
N ILE A 85 -4.90 2.86 4.01
CA ILE A 85 -4.43 2.93 2.63
C ILE A 85 -4.06 1.52 2.19
N LYS A 86 -4.69 1.03 1.13
CA LYS A 86 -4.46 -0.30 0.58
C LYS A 86 -3.81 -0.19 -0.79
N LEU A 87 -2.72 -0.91 -1.03
CA LEU A 87 -2.10 -1.00 -2.34
C LEU A 87 -2.25 -2.40 -2.92
N ASN A 88 -2.69 -2.48 -4.17
CA ASN A 88 -2.57 -3.69 -4.99
C ASN A 88 -1.46 -3.49 -6.02
N ILE A 89 -0.37 -4.25 -5.90
CA ILE A 89 0.79 -4.17 -6.78
C ILE A 89 0.94 -5.50 -7.52
N LEU A 90 0.98 -5.42 -8.85
CA LEU A 90 1.32 -6.54 -9.70
C LEU A 90 2.83 -6.54 -9.99
N ASN A 91 3.54 -7.55 -9.52
CA ASN A 91 4.93 -7.79 -9.90
C ASN A 91 5.01 -8.94 -10.90
N LYS A 92 5.75 -8.73 -12.00
CA LYS A 92 6.21 -9.84 -12.84
C LYS A 92 7.48 -10.38 -12.19
N ILE A 93 7.34 -11.44 -11.42
CA ILE A 93 8.49 -12.25 -11.01
C ILE A 93 8.52 -13.43 -11.97
N THR A 94 9.49 -13.46 -12.88
CA THR A 94 9.73 -14.62 -13.71
C THR A 94 10.59 -15.58 -12.91
N SER A 95 9.99 -16.60 -12.31
CA SER A 95 10.72 -17.64 -11.57
C SER A 95 10.73 -18.92 -12.41
N LYS A 96 11.94 -19.42 -12.71
CA LYS A 96 12.15 -20.65 -13.45
C LYS A 96 12.12 -21.81 -12.45
N PHE A 97 11.10 -22.64 -12.50
CA PHE A 97 10.99 -23.83 -11.66
C PHE A 97 11.45 -25.05 -12.44
N LYS A 98 12.37 -25.80 -11.86
CA LYS A 98 12.75 -27.11 -12.37
C LYS A 98 11.77 -28.14 -11.83
N TYR A 99 11.32 -29.02 -12.69
CA TYR A 99 10.35 -30.04 -12.35
C TYR A 99 10.83 -31.40 -12.89
N SER A 100 10.38 -32.50 -12.28
CA SER A 100 10.62 -33.87 -12.74
C SER A 100 9.27 -34.58 -12.90
N TYR A 101 9.11 -35.35 -13.98
CA TYR A 101 7.94 -36.20 -14.22
C TYR A 101 8.49 -37.54 -14.69
N VAL A 102 7.79 -38.60 -14.29
CA VAL A 102 8.05 -39.95 -14.76
C VAL A 102 6.98 -40.26 -15.79
N ASP A 103 7.41 -40.61 -17.00
CA ASP A 103 6.49 -41.00 -18.05
C ASP A 103 6.00 -42.43 -17.76
N GLU A 104 4.75 -42.58 -17.34
CA GLU A 104 4.19 -43.87 -16.87
C GLU A 104 4.14 -44.95 -17.97
N HIS A 105 4.28 -44.56 -19.24
CA HIS A 105 4.27 -45.46 -20.38
C HIS A 105 5.67 -45.89 -20.85
N ASP A 106 6.75 -45.37 -20.26
CA ASP A 106 8.11 -45.79 -20.56
C ASP A 106 8.59 -46.79 -19.49
N THR A 107 8.74 -48.06 -19.87
CA THR A 107 9.19 -49.14 -18.99
C THR A 107 10.64 -48.96 -18.52
N ASN A 108 11.40 -48.09 -19.20
CA ASN A 108 12.68 -47.60 -18.71
C ASN A 108 12.40 -46.27 -18.02
N SER A 109 12.29 -46.29 -16.69
CA SER A 109 11.94 -45.13 -15.85
C SER A 109 12.94 -43.96 -16.00
N THR A 110 12.86 -43.22 -17.08
CA THR A 110 13.78 -42.12 -17.39
C THR A 110 13.19 -40.84 -16.82
N GLU A 111 13.76 -40.36 -15.71
CA GLU A 111 13.31 -39.13 -15.07
C GLU A 111 13.58 -37.93 -15.99
N THR A 112 12.52 -37.37 -16.59
CA THR A 112 12.66 -36.25 -17.53
C THR A 112 12.52 -34.93 -16.79
N GLN A 113 13.54 -34.08 -16.92
CA GLN A 113 13.57 -32.76 -16.29
C GLN A 113 13.04 -31.68 -17.24
N GLY A 114 12.10 -30.87 -16.76
CA GLY A 114 11.59 -29.72 -17.49
C GLY A 114 11.64 -28.44 -16.67
N PHE A 115 11.32 -27.32 -17.32
CA PHE A 115 11.27 -26.01 -16.71
C PHE A 115 9.92 -25.34 -16.95
N SER A 116 9.32 -24.76 -15.91
CA SER A 116 8.14 -23.89 -16.02
C SER A 116 8.45 -22.47 -15.55
N TYR A 117 7.64 -21.51 -16.03
CA TYR A 117 7.73 -20.10 -15.64
C TYR A 117 6.40 -19.64 -15.05
N LEU A 118 6.41 -19.22 -13.78
CA LEU A 118 5.31 -18.41 -13.24
C LEU A 118 5.55 -16.96 -13.65
N ASN A 119 4.53 -16.31 -14.22
CA ASN A 119 4.68 -15.00 -14.88
C ASN A 119 4.15 -13.81 -14.07
N ARG A 120 3.41 -14.02 -12.97
CA ARG A 120 2.74 -12.94 -12.22
C ARG A 120 2.56 -13.28 -10.74
N ILE A 121 2.90 -12.33 -9.87
CA ILE A 121 2.59 -12.35 -8.43
C ILE A 121 1.89 -11.03 -8.07
N ILE A 122 0.79 -11.12 -7.34
CA ILE A 122 0.03 -9.97 -6.84
C ILE A 122 0.32 -9.82 -5.35
N PHE A 123 0.74 -8.63 -4.94
CA PHE A 123 0.92 -8.28 -3.54
C PHE A 123 -0.15 -7.28 -3.12
N ILE A 124 -0.91 -7.62 -2.09
CA ILE A 124 -1.89 -6.74 -1.46
C ILE A 124 -1.34 -6.34 -0.10
N HIS A 125 -1.09 -5.05 0.09
CA HIS A 125 -0.64 -4.49 1.36
C HIS A 125 -1.69 -3.54 1.92
N ASN A 126 -2.06 -3.74 3.18
CA ASN A 126 -2.92 -2.82 3.91
C ASN A 126 -2.08 -2.05 4.92
N PHE A 127 -2.14 -0.72 4.84
CA PHE A 127 -1.46 0.19 5.75
C PHE A 127 -2.52 0.88 6.61
N ILE A 128 -2.35 0.79 7.92
CA ILE A 128 -3.21 1.43 8.90
C ILE A 128 -2.36 2.47 9.63
N ILE A 129 -2.84 3.71 9.64
CA ILE A 129 -2.17 4.84 10.27
C ILE A 129 -3.08 5.37 11.38
N MET A 130 -2.54 5.43 12.59
CA MET A 130 -3.21 5.87 13.80
C MET A 130 -2.54 7.13 14.36
N GLU A 131 -3.29 7.93 15.13
CA GLU A 131 -2.67 8.95 15.97
C GLU A 131 -1.90 8.27 17.11
N GLU A 132 -0.72 8.79 17.43
CA GLU A 132 0.07 8.34 18.57
C GLU A 132 -0.56 8.87 19.87
N TYR A 133 -1.08 7.97 20.71
CA TYR A 133 -1.51 8.33 22.07
C TYR A 133 -0.27 8.54 22.95
N LYS A 134 -0.01 9.78 23.35
CA LYS A 134 0.91 10.06 24.47
C LYS A 134 0.18 9.76 25.78
N GLU A 135 0.45 8.61 26.40
CA GLU A 135 0.20 8.48 27.83
C GLU A 135 1.10 9.49 28.57
N ASN A 136 0.48 10.44 29.26
CA ASN A 136 1.15 11.30 30.23
C ASN A 136 1.54 10.45 31.46
N SER A 137 2.58 9.62 31.34
CA SER A 137 3.31 9.14 32.50
C SER A 137 4.17 10.30 33.03
N ARG A 138 3.54 11.13 33.88
CA ARG A 138 4.28 11.93 34.85
C ARG A 138 5.05 10.94 35.73
N LEU A 139 6.32 10.71 35.41
CA LEU A 139 7.30 10.27 36.40
C LEU A 139 7.37 11.37 37.45
N ILE A 140 6.67 11.14 38.56
CA ILE A 140 6.92 11.84 39.82
C ILE A 140 8.32 11.36 40.25
N PHE A 141 9.29 12.28 40.20
CA PHE A 141 10.58 12.09 40.85
C PHE A 141 10.42 12.20 42.37
#